data_AF-A0A2A6F8Q5-F1
#
_entry.id   AF-A0A2A6F8Q5-F1
#
_cell.length_a   1.000
_cell.length_b   1.000
_cell.length_c   1.000
_cell.angle_alpha   90.00
_cell.angle_beta   90.00
_cell.angle_gamma   90.00
#
_symmetry.space_group_name_H-M   'P 1'
#
loop_
_entity.id
_entity.type
_entity.pdbx_description
1 polymer ?
#
loop_
_entity_poly.entity_id
_entity_poly.type
_entity_poly.pdbx_seq_one_letter_code
_entity_poly.pdbx_strand_id
1 'polypeptide(L)'
;AFGSGLTTILLGAAAVVPALATRWRAYPVLGWISVGAVIAVLARIAFDPTIVGAQFLSTTPVFNWLLPGYGVPALTFGFAAWQLARTTPAMAGNGRPRLAMEAAAALFALLTIAMLVRHAMHGGVIDTGVVTLAEQAIYTLIALGAGAILVAIDMRSPSSVLRYGSIAAGVVSVAFIVIQHFLALNPLFTDESTGRIPVFNLLFLAYLLPAVAAGGLALYIRDKRPKWYAAMLAVVAAVLAFAYATLSVRRLFKGEFIGLWSGLGQLETYTYSALWLVIGVALLTAGVRLKSQVLRIASAALISVAVLKVFVFDMSELEGVLRALSFIGLGAVLIGIGLFYQRLLTRAAKDS
;
A
#
# COMPACT_ATOMS: atom_id res chain seq x y z
N ALA A 1 -19.28 7.39 37.84
CA ALA A 1 -18.16 7.61 36.91
C ALA A 1 -18.56 7.07 35.54
N PHE A 2 -18.35 7.81 34.44
CA PHE A 2 -18.60 7.26 33.11
C PHE A 2 -17.67 6.06 32.87
N GLY A 3 -18.20 4.96 32.31
CA GLY A 3 -17.38 3.80 31.94
C GLY A 3 -16.27 4.18 30.96
N SER A 4 -15.18 3.41 30.97
CA SER A 4 -13.98 3.60 30.14
C SER A 4 -14.25 3.83 28.64
N GLY A 5 -15.33 3.23 28.10
CA GLY A 5 -15.73 3.44 26.70
C GLY A 5 -16.55 4.70 26.46
N LEU A 6 -17.44 5.05 27.39
CA LEU A 6 -18.21 6.29 27.30
C LEU A 6 -17.28 7.51 27.41
N THR A 7 -16.22 7.45 28.22
CA THR A 7 -15.27 8.56 28.31
C THR A 7 -14.58 8.83 26.97
N THR A 8 -14.14 7.82 26.23
CA THR A 8 -13.53 8.00 24.91
C THR A 8 -14.49 8.61 23.91
N ILE A 9 -15.74 8.12 23.87
CA ILE A 9 -16.79 8.65 22.98
C ILE A 9 -17.11 10.10 23.31
N LEU A 10 -17.33 10.41 24.60
CA LEU A 10 -17.65 11.76 25.05
C LEU A 10 -16.50 12.74 24.81
N LEU A 11 -15.26 12.27 24.97
CA LEU A 11 -14.07 13.08 24.74
C LEU A 11 -13.86 13.38 23.24
N GLY A 12 -14.18 12.42 22.36
CA GLY A 12 -14.26 12.68 20.91
C GLY A 12 -15.41 13.62 20.53
N ALA A 13 -16.57 13.49 21.18
CA ALA A 13 -17.71 14.38 20.98
C ALA A 13 -17.45 15.80 21.51
N ALA A 14 -16.59 15.96 22.52
CA ALA A 14 -16.22 17.25 23.08
C ALA A 14 -15.56 18.19 22.05
N ALA A 15 -14.95 17.65 20.98
CA ALA A 15 -14.40 18.45 19.88
C ALA A 15 -15.48 19.27 19.13
N VAL A 16 -16.76 18.88 19.20
CA VAL A 16 -17.87 19.56 18.54
C VAL A 16 -18.22 20.90 19.21
N VAL A 17 -18.11 20.97 20.54
CA VAL A 17 -18.49 22.16 21.33
C VAL A 17 -17.71 23.41 20.93
N PRO A 18 -16.36 23.42 20.95
CA PRO A 18 -15.59 24.59 20.53
C PRO A 18 -15.78 24.89 19.03
N ALA A 19 -15.99 23.87 18.19
CA ALA A 19 -16.28 24.07 16.77
C ALA A 19 -17.66 24.72 16.54
N LEU A 20 -18.69 24.43 17.33
CA LEU A 20 -19.98 25.12 17.23
C LEU A 20 -19.93 26.55 17.79
N ALA A 21 -19.13 26.77 18.84
CA ALA A 21 -18.93 28.10 19.43
C ALA A 21 -18.40 29.13 18.41
N THR A 22 -17.70 28.69 17.37
CA THR A 22 -17.22 29.58 16.29
C THR A 22 -18.35 30.23 15.49
N ARG A 23 -19.59 29.70 15.53
CA ARG A 23 -20.76 30.35 14.92
C ARG A 23 -21.10 31.68 15.57
N TRP A 24 -20.80 31.81 16.85
CA TRP A 24 -21.13 32.98 17.66
C TRP A 24 -19.98 33.97 17.67
N ARG A 25 -18.75 33.47 17.89
CA ARG A 25 -17.52 34.26 17.82
C ARG A 25 -16.40 33.47 17.17
N ALA A 26 -15.86 33.96 16.06
CA ALA A 26 -14.82 33.29 15.28
C ALA A 26 -13.42 33.47 15.89
N TYR A 27 -13.22 33.04 17.13
CA TYR A 27 -11.89 33.08 17.75
C TYR A 27 -10.99 31.94 17.24
N PRO A 28 -9.74 32.23 16.80
CA PRO A 28 -8.78 31.23 16.34
C PRO A 28 -8.56 30.07 17.33
N VAL A 29 -8.58 30.39 18.62
CA VAL A 29 -8.30 29.44 19.72
C VAL A 29 -9.31 28.29 19.77
N LEU A 30 -10.58 28.53 19.39
CA LEU A 30 -11.64 27.51 19.44
C LEU A 30 -11.35 26.34 18.48
N GLY A 31 -10.80 26.63 17.30
CA GLY A 31 -10.34 25.59 16.38
C GLY A 31 -9.26 24.71 17.02
N TRP A 32 -8.28 25.33 17.67
CA TRP A 32 -7.19 24.61 18.34
C TRP A 32 -7.65 23.84 19.59
N ILE A 33 -8.65 24.32 20.32
CA ILE A 33 -9.27 23.56 21.41
C ILE A 33 -9.93 22.28 20.87
N SER A 34 -10.56 22.35 19.69
CA SER A 34 -11.10 21.16 19.00
C SER A 34 -10.00 20.13 18.68
N VAL A 35 -8.82 20.60 18.25
CA VAL A 35 -7.64 19.75 18.01
C VAL A 35 -7.09 19.17 19.32
N GLY A 36 -7.16 19.92 20.43
CA GLY A 36 -6.79 19.41 21.75
C GLY A 36 -7.59 18.17 22.16
N ALA A 37 -8.88 18.12 21.81
CA ALA A 37 -9.71 16.93 22.03
C ALA A 37 -9.21 15.73 21.22
N VAL A 38 -8.74 15.92 19.98
CA VAL A 38 -8.11 14.85 19.18
C VAL A 38 -6.91 14.26 19.91
N ILE A 39 -6.02 15.11 20.43
CA ILE A 39 -4.82 14.67 21.17
C ILE A 39 -5.23 13.87 22.41
N ALA A 40 -6.24 14.34 23.13
CA ALA A 40 -6.75 13.65 24.31
C ALA A 40 -7.35 12.28 23.95
N VAL A 41 -8.08 12.14 22.84
CA VAL A 41 -8.61 10.84 22.37
C VAL A 41 -7.44 9.92 22.00
N LEU A 42 -6.44 10.42 21.28
CA LEU A 42 -5.25 9.64 20.93
C LEU A 42 -4.51 9.14 22.17
N ALA A 43 -4.30 9.99 23.19
CA ALA A 43 -3.68 9.60 24.44
C ALA A 43 -4.49 8.52 25.18
N ARG A 44 -5.82 8.66 25.20
CA ARG A 44 -6.72 7.68 25.82
C ARG A 44 -6.66 6.31 25.14
N ILE A 45 -6.62 6.30 23.82
CA ILE A 45 -6.57 5.08 23.01
C ILE A 45 -5.18 4.43 23.06
N ALA A 46 -4.12 5.23 23.12
CA ALA A 46 -2.76 4.71 23.31
C ALA A 46 -2.61 3.98 24.65
N PHE A 47 -3.32 4.43 25.69
CA PHE A 47 -3.33 3.77 27.00
C PHE A 47 -4.13 2.46 26.99
N ASP A 48 -5.31 2.45 26.37
CA ASP A 48 -6.12 1.24 26.24
C ASP A 48 -6.85 1.22 24.87
N PRO A 49 -6.31 0.47 23.90
CA PRO A 49 -6.87 0.35 22.55
C PRO A 49 -8.21 -0.40 22.51
N THR A 50 -8.56 -1.16 23.56
CA THR A 50 -9.84 -1.89 23.59
C THR A 50 -11.01 -0.98 23.94
N ILE A 51 -10.74 0.27 24.33
CA ILE A 51 -11.70 1.33 24.69
C ILE A 51 -12.44 1.05 26.01
N VAL A 52 -12.96 -0.16 26.18
CA VAL A 52 -13.74 -0.59 27.35
C VAL A 52 -12.95 -1.48 28.31
N GLY A 53 -11.75 -1.93 27.95
CA GLY A 53 -11.02 -3.01 28.63
C GLY A 53 -11.32 -4.36 27.97
N ALA A 54 -10.29 -5.22 27.89
CA ALA A 54 -10.36 -6.49 27.16
C ALA A 54 -11.50 -7.41 27.63
N GLN A 55 -11.78 -7.45 28.94
CA GLN A 55 -12.86 -8.30 29.48
C GLN A 55 -14.28 -7.86 29.11
N PHE A 56 -14.47 -6.60 28.68
CA PHE A 56 -15.77 -6.04 28.33
C PHE A 56 -15.99 -5.93 26.82
N LEU A 57 -14.99 -6.33 26.03
CA LEU A 57 -15.07 -6.28 24.58
C LEU A 57 -15.84 -7.51 24.06
N SER A 58 -16.95 -7.28 23.37
CA SER A 58 -17.71 -8.34 22.70
C SER A 58 -16.87 -8.96 21.58
N THR A 59 -17.04 -10.27 21.34
CA THR A 59 -16.39 -11.01 20.24
C THR A 59 -17.09 -10.81 18.89
N THR A 60 -18.19 -10.05 18.84
CA THR A 60 -18.87 -9.76 17.57
C THR A 60 -17.94 -8.93 16.67
N PRO A 61 -17.67 -9.35 15.42
CA PRO A 61 -16.60 -8.75 14.62
C PRO A 61 -16.73 -7.25 14.33
N VAL A 62 -17.95 -6.77 14.06
CA VAL A 62 -18.20 -5.39 13.59
C VAL A 62 -18.95 -4.56 14.62
N PHE A 63 -20.04 -5.09 15.18
CA PHE A 63 -20.93 -4.36 16.09
C PHE A 63 -20.49 -4.49 17.56
N ASN A 64 -19.23 -4.15 17.83
CA ASN A 64 -18.63 -4.11 19.17
C ASN A 64 -18.24 -2.69 19.56
N TRP A 65 -17.63 -2.50 20.74
CA TRP A 65 -17.22 -1.19 21.28
C TRP A 65 -16.12 -0.46 20.49
N LEU A 66 -15.37 -1.14 19.62
CA LEU A 66 -14.37 -0.51 18.76
C LEU A 66 -15.04 0.37 17.70
N LEU A 67 -16.18 -0.07 17.15
CA LEU A 67 -16.91 0.69 16.14
C LEU A 67 -17.36 2.08 16.65
N PRO A 68 -18.10 2.22 17.76
CA PRO A 68 -18.42 3.53 18.30
C PRO A 68 -17.20 4.21 18.96
N GLY A 69 -16.27 3.44 19.54
CA GLY A 69 -15.08 3.97 20.22
C GLY A 69 -14.12 4.73 19.31
N TYR A 70 -13.95 4.28 18.06
CA TYR A 70 -13.11 4.94 17.05
C TYR A 70 -13.94 5.68 16.00
N GLY A 71 -15.11 5.15 15.63
CA GLY A 71 -15.96 5.70 14.59
C GLY A 71 -16.68 6.98 15.00
N VAL A 72 -17.14 7.10 16.25
CA VAL A 72 -17.75 8.37 16.72
C VAL A 72 -16.73 9.51 16.70
N PRO A 73 -15.50 9.37 17.24
CA PRO A 73 -14.45 10.38 17.04
C PRO A 73 -14.22 10.73 15.57
N ALA A 74 -14.20 9.75 14.65
CA ALA A 74 -14.05 10.04 13.21
C ALA A 74 -15.16 10.98 12.70
N LEU A 75 -16.41 10.70 13.05
CA LEU A 75 -17.57 11.51 12.64
C LEU A 75 -17.57 12.89 13.30
N THR A 76 -17.27 12.97 14.60
CA THR A 76 -17.28 14.25 15.33
C THR A 76 -16.13 15.15 14.88
N PHE A 77 -14.97 14.59 14.54
CA PHE A 77 -13.87 15.35 13.97
C PHE A 77 -14.18 15.82 12.55
N GLY A 78 -14.83 14.99 11.73
CA GLY A 78 -15.31 15.38 10.41
C GLY A 78 -16.35 16.50 10.49
N PHE A 79 -17.27 16.44 11.45
CA PHE A 79 -18.24 17.49 11.71
C PHE A 79 -17.56 18.79 12.15
N ALA A 80 -16.59 18.71 13.07
CA ALA A 80 -15.83 19.88 13.52
C ALA A 80 -15.05 20.53 12.36
N ALA A 81 -14.43 19.73 11.50
CA ALA A 81 -13.79 20.20 10.27
C ALA A 81 -14.79 20.93 9.34
N TRP A 82 -15.94 20.32 9.07
CA TRP A 82 -16.99 20.92 8.24
C TRP A 82 -17.51 22.24 8.83
N GLN A 83 -17.68 22.29 10.15
CA GLN A 83 -18.16 23.47 10.85
C GLN A 83 -17.13 24.60 10.79
N LEU A 84 -15.85 24.30 11.06
CA LEU A 84 -14.74 25.25 10.96
C LEU A 84 -14.56 25.77 9.53
N ALA A 85 -14.85 24.95 8.51
CA ALA A 85 -14.83 25.37 7.11
C ALA A 85 -15.83 26.51 6.81
N ARG A 86 -16.96 26.54 7.52
CA ARG A 86 -18.03 27.53 7.32
C ARG A 86 -17.81 28.82 8.09
N THR A 87 -17.20 28.74 9.28
CA THR A 87 -17.08 29.88 10.20
C THR A 87 -15.75 30.60 10.12
N THR A 88 -14.72 29.96 9.57
CA THR A 88 -13.36 30.48 9.59
C THR A 88 -12.79 30.48 8.17
N PRO A 89 -13.01 31.55 7.38
CA PRO A 89 -12.58 31.59 5.98
C PRO A 89 -11.07 31.40 5.83
N ALA A 90 -10.67 30.68 4.79
CA ALA A 90 -9.27 30.36 4.49
C ALA A 90 -8.36 31.60 4.31
N MET A 91 -8.96 32.76 4.03
CA MET A 91 -8.24 34.03 3.79
C MET A 91 -7.64 34.65 5.07
N ALA A 92 -8.02 34.18 6.26
CA ALA A 92 -7.56 34.71 7.55
C ALA A 92 -6.36 33.96 8.18
N GLY A 93 -5.61 33.14 7.43
CA GLY A 93 -4.46 32.38 7.96
C GLY A 93 -4.81 31.24 8.94
N ASN A 94 -6.10 31.04 9.23
CA ASN A 94 -6.64 30.19 10.29
C ASN A 94 -7.17 28.82 9.82
N GLY A 95 -6.83 28.37 8.61
CA GLY A 95 -7.29 27.08 8.08
C GLY A 95 -6.61 25.85 8.72
N ARG A 96 -5.57 26.04 9.54
CA ARG A 96 -4.76 24.93 10.09
C ARG A 96 -5.53 23.99 11.03
N PRO A 97 -6.34 24.48 12.00
CA PRO A 97 -7.13 23.58 12.85
C PRO A 97 -8.13 22.77 12.03
N ARG A 98 -8.74 23.36 10.99
CA ARG A 98 -9.62 22.65 10.07
C ARG A 98 -8.91 21.47 9.41
N LEU A 99 -7.70 21.69 8.87
CA LEU A 99 -6.91 20.63 8.24
C LEU A 99 -6.50 19.54 9.23
N ALA A 100 -6.16 19.93 10.46
CA ALA A 100 -5.87 18.97 11.52
C ALA A 100 -7.11 18.12 11.85
N MET A 101 -8.30 18.72 11.91
CA MET A 101 -9.55 17.99 12.13
C MET A 101 -9.92 17.09 10.93
N GLU A 102 -9.72 17.52 9.69
CA GLU A 102 -9.92 16.69 8.49
C GLU A 102 -8.98 15.46 8.49
N ALA A 103 -7.70 15.69 8.79
CA ALA A 103 -6.71 14.61 8.89
C ALA A 103 -7.01 13.68 10.08
N ALA A 104 -7.45 14.20 11.22
CA ALA A 104 -7.87 13.43 12.37
C ALA A 104 -9.11 12.56 12.05
N ALA A 105 -10.11 13.12 11.38
CA ALA A 105 -11.28 12.37 10.95
C ALA A 105 -10.91 11.20 10.04
N ALA A 106 -10.04 11.44 9.06
CA ALA A 106 -9.52 10.39 8.18
C ALA A 106 -8.71 9.33 8.95
N LEU A 107 -7.82 9.75 9.84
CA LEU A 107 -7.03 8.86 10.68
C LEU A 107 -7.93 7.95 11.53
N PHE A 108 -8.93 8.52 12.21
CA PHE A 108 -9.82 7.75 13.06
C PHE A 108 -10.75 6.82 12.26
N ALA A 109 -11.20 7.22 11.08
CA ALA A 109 -11.93 6.32 10.19
C ALA A 109 -11.08 5.10 9.80
N LEU A 110 -9.81 5.33 9.46
CA LEU A 110 -8.87 4.25 9.11
C LEU A 110 -8.49 3.39 10.32
N LEU A 111 -8.28 3.99 11.50
CA LEU A 111 -8.05 3.26 12.74
C LEU A 111 -9.25 2.41 13.13
N THR A 112 -10.48 2.90 12.89
CA THR A 112 -11.70 2.10 13.11
C THR A 112 -11.64 0.83 12.29
N ILE A 113 -11.34 0.93 10.99
CA ILE A 113 -11.23 -0.23 10.11
C ILE A 113 -10.08 -1.15 10.58
N ALA A 114 -8.91 -0.59 10.88
CA ALA A 114 -7.74 -1.38 11.32
C ALA A 114 -8.03 -2.17 12.61
N MET A 115 -8.66 -1.54 13.60
CA MET A 115 -8.98 -2.19 14.87
C MET A 115 -10.06 -3.26 14.72
N LEU A 116 -11.08 -3.03 13.89
CA LEU A 116 -12.09 -4.03 13.59
C LEU A 116 -11.49 -5.24 12.84
N VAL A 117 -10.54 -4.99 11.93
CA VAL A 117 -9.81 -6.06 11.23
C VAL A 117 -8.98 -6.87 12.21
N ARG A 118 -8.16 -6.23 13.07
CA ARG A 118 -7.40 -6.91 14.13
C ARG A 118 -8.31 -7.81 14.95
N HIS A 119 -9.39 -7.24 15.46
CA HIS A 119 -10.35 -7.92 16.31
C HIS A 119 -11.00 -9.12 15.63
N ALA A 120 -11.52 -8.92 14.41
CA ALA A 120 -12.20 -9.96 13.65
C ALA A 120 -11.27 -11.12 13.30
N MET A 121 -10.02 -10.84 12.95
CA MET A 121 -9.04 -11.84 12.56
C MET A 121 -8.45 -12.61 13.75
N HIS A 122 -8.53 -12.04 14.95
CA HIS A 122 -8.05 -12.65 16.21
C HIS A 122 -9.19 -13.21 17.06
N GLY A 123 -10.30 -13.63 16.43
CA GLY A 123 -11.39 -14.32 17.12
C GLY A 123 -12.13 -13.46 18.16
N GLY A 124 -12.08 -12.14 18.02
CA GLY A 124 -12.75 -11.21 18.92
C GLY A 124 -11.89 -10.73 20.10
N VAL A 125 -10.56 -10.87 20.03
CA VAL A 125 -9.64 -10.39 21.06
C VAL A 125 -8.61 -9.46 20.41
N ILE A 126 -8.22 -8.38 21.11
CA ILE A 126 -7.08 -7.54 20.72
C ILE A 126 -5.88 -7.99 21.53
N ASP A 127 -5.03 -8.81 20.94
CA ASP A 127 -3.83 -9.35 21.57
C ASP A 127 -2.57 -9.10 20.73
N THR A 128 -1.43 -9.59 21.22
CA THR A 128 -0.14 -9.57 20.53
C THR A 128 0.06 -10.81 19.62
N GLY A 129 -1.02 -11.46 19.19
CA GLY A 129 -0.96 -12.62 18.31
C GLY A 129 -0.22 -12.32 17.00
N VAL A 130 0.29 -13.38 16.38
CA VAL A 130 1.07 -13.29 15.14
C VAL A 130 0.21 -12.68 14.04
N VAL A 131 0.72 -11.63 13.41
CA VAL A 131 0.07 -10.97 12.27
C VAL A 131 0.12 -11.91 11.07
N THR A 132 -1.03 -12.18 10.45
CA THR A 132 -1.14 -12.97 9.22
C THR A 132 -0.91 -12.10 7.98
N LEU A 133 -0.56 -12.72 6.85
CA LEU A 133 -0.40 -11.96 5.60
C LEU A 133 -1.71 -11.25 5.20
N ALA A 134 -2.85 -11.89 5.42
CA ALA A 134 -4.16 -11.33 5.12
C ALA A 134 -4.41 -10.03 5.91
N GLU A 135 -4.09 -10.03 7.19
CA GLU A 135 -4.25 -8.86 8.07
C GLU A 135 -3.31 -7.73 7.64
N GLN A 136 -2.05 -8.08 7.39
CA GLN A 136 -1.03 -7.13 6.97
C GLN A 136 -1.33 -6.50 5.62
N ALA A 137 -1.92 -7.24 4.68
CA ALA A 137 -2.35 -6.73 3.40
C ALA A 137 -3.42 -5.64 3.54
N ILE A 138 -4.38 -5.84 4.45
CA ILE A 138 -5.41 -4.84 4.75
C ILE A 138 -4.78 -3.60 5.37
N TYR A 139 -3.84 -3.74 6.32
CA TYR A 139 -3.12 -2.60 6.88
C TYR A 139 -2.32 -1.83 5.83
N THR A 140 -1.70 -2.53 4.89
CA THR A 140 -1.01 -1.90 3.76
C THR A 140 -1.96 -1.11 2.87
N LEU A 141 -3.16 -1.62 2.56
CA LEU A 141 -4.18 -0.89 1.80
C LEU A 141 -4.67 0.34 2.57
N ILE A 142 -4.88 0.21 3.88
CA ILE A 142 -5.24 1.32 4.77
C ILE A 142 -4.15 2.40 4.75
N ALA A 143 -2.87 2.01 4.85
CA ALA A 143 -1.75 2.95 4.87
C ALA A 143 -1.55 3.67 3.53
N LEU A 144 -1.66 2.96 2.40
CA LEU A 144 -1.66 3.57 1.06
C LEU A 144 -2.86 4.51 0.87
N GLY A 145 -4.05 4.11 1.35
CA GLY A 145 -5.25 4.95 1.37
C GLY A 145 -5.07 6.21 2.21
N ALA A 146 -4.45 6.11 3.39
CA ALA A 146 -4.08 7.25 4.23
C ALA A 146 -3.18 8.22 3.48
N GLY A 147 -2.15 7.71 2.79
CA GLY A 147 -1.28 8.51 1.94
C GLY A 147 -2.05 9.25 0.85
N ALA A 148 -2.97 8.57 0.17
CA ALA A 148 -3.83 9.17 -0.86
C ALA A 148 -4.73 10.28 -0.31
N ILE A 149 -5.37 10.04 0.85
CA ILE A 149 -6.24 11.02 1.52
C ILE A 149 -5.44 12.26 1.95
N LEU A 150 -4.26 12.07 2.54
CA LEU A 150 -3.39 13.19 2.94
C LEU A 150 -2.97 14.04 1.74
N VAL A 151 -2.65 13.42 0.60
CA VAL A 151 -2.38 14.16 -0.64
C VAL A 151 -3.63 14.92 -1.12
N ALA A 152 -4.81 14.28 -1.07
CA ALA A 152 -6.05 14.93 -1.48
C ALA A 152 -6.42 16.14 -0.60
N ILE A 153 -6.20 16.06 0.71
CA ILE A 153 -6.40 17.18 1.64
C ILE A 153 -5.37 18.29 1.35
N ASP A 154 -4.09 17.93 1.19
CA ASP A 154 -3.01 18.88 0.89
C ASP A 154 -3.25 19.65 -0.43
N MET A 155 -3.79 18.97 -1.46
CA MET A 155 -4.15 19.64 -2.71
C MET A 155 -5.24 20.69 -2.57
N ARG A 156 -6.22 20.47 -1.69
CA ARG A 156 -7.31 21.43 -1.46
C ARG A 156 -6.85 22.60 -0.60
N SER A 157 -5.86 22.37 0.26
CA SER A 157 -5.38 23.36 1.23
C SER A 157 -3.92 23.05 1.58
N PRO A 158 -2.96 23.60 0.80
CA PRO A 158 -1.55 23.25 0.90
C PRO A 158 -0.97 23.52 2.28
N SER A 159 -0.26 22.54 2.83
CA SER A 159 0.51 22.70 4.07
C SER A 159 1.80 21.89 4.03
N SER A 160 2.88 22.43 4.60
CA SER A 160 4.15 21.71 4.69
C SER A 160 4.00 20.40 5.46
N VAL A 161 3.21 20.39 6.54
CA VAL A 161 2.97 19.22 7.38
C VAL A 161 2.26 18.11 6.61
N LEU A 162 1.18 18.39 5.87
CA LEU A 162 0.50 17.35 5.08
C LEU A 162 1.35 16.90 3.89
N ARG A 163 2.12 17.81 3.30
CA ARG A 163 3.08 17.47 2.24
C ARG A 163 4.10 16.44 2.72
N TYR A 164 4.84 16.74 3.78
CA TYR A 164 5.83 15.81 4.32
C TYR A 164 5.19 14.57 4.95
N GLY A 165 4.05 14.72 5.64
CA GLY A 165 3.29 13.63 6.23
C GLY A 165 2.84 12.60 5.19
N SER A 166 2.34 13.04 4.04
CA SER A 166 1.94 12.15 2.96
C SER A 166 3.12 11.40 2.32
N ILE A 167 4.30 12.03 2.26
CA ILE A 167 5.52 11.39 1.76
C ILE A 167 6.01 10.36 2.77
N ALA A 168 6.08 10.73 4.06
CA ALA A 168 6.48 9.83 5.14
C ALA A 168 5.56 8.61 5.22
N ALA A 169 4.23 8.82 5.18
CA ALA A 169 3.25 7.74 5.16
C ALA A 169 3.47 6.79 3.96
N GLY A 170 3.74 7.33 2.77
CA GLY A 170 4.05 6.52 1.60
C GLY A 170 5.35 5.74 1.71
N VAL A 171 6.44 6.36 2.17
CA VAL A 171 7.74 5.69 2.37
C VAL A 171 7.60 4.57 3.40
N VAL A 172 6.95 4.84 4.52
CA VAL A 172 6.68 3.83 5.56
C VAL A 172 5.82 2.70 5.01
N SER A 173 4.79 3.00 4.21
CA SER A 173 3.97 1.97 3.56
C SER A 173 4.80 1.08 2.64
N VAL A 174 5.71 1.65 1.85
CA VAL A 174 6.61 0.89 0.97
C VAL A 174 7.59 0.04 1.77
N ALA A 175 8.14 0.56 2.87
CA ALA A 175 9.00 -0.22 3.76
C ALA A 175 8.24 -1.42 4.36
N PHE A 176 7.01 -1.22 4.83
CA PHE A 176 6.17 -2.32 5.31
C PHE A 176 5.83 -3.33 4.22
N ILE A 177 5.56 -2.89 2.99
CA ILE A 177 5.35 -3.78 1.86
C ILE A 177 6.59 -4.67 1.66
N VAL A 178 7.78 -4.07 1.54
CA VAL A 178 9.01 -4.81 1.28
C VAL A 178 9.30 -5.80 2.41
N ILE A 179 9.23 -5.36 3.66
CA ILE A 179 9.56 -6.21 4.81
C ILE A 179 8.50 -7.29 4.99
N GLN A 180 7.22 -6.93 5.04
CA GLN A 180 6.19 -7.88 5.42
C GLN A 180 5.76 -8.78 4.27
N HIS A 181 5.52 -8.24 3.08
CA HIS A 181 4.96 -9.03 1.97
C HIS A 181 6.01 -9.88 1.27
N PHE A 182 7.27 -9.43 1.25
CA PHE A 182 8.32 -10.14 0.53
C PHE A 182 9.23 -10.97 1.44
N LEU A 183 9.51 -10.50 2.67
CA LEU A 183 10.50 -11.15 3.54
C LEU A 183 9.85 -11.94 4.69
N ALA A 184 8.91 -11.35 5.44
CA ALA A 184 8.43 -11.93 6.69
C ALA A 184 7.22 -12.87 6.52
N LEU A 185 6.20 -12.43 5.79
CA LEU A 185 4.90 -13.12 5.69
C LEU A 185 4.64 -13.72 4.30
N ASN A 186 5.68 -13.81 3.47
CA ASN A 186 5.55 -14.35 2.13
C ASN A 186 5.16 -15.85 2.20
N PRO A 187 4.08 -16.30 1.54
CA PRO A 187 3.63 -17.70 1.62
C PRO A 187 4.62 -18.70 1.05
N LEU A 188 5.62 -18.26 0.27
CA LEU A 188 6.76 -19.10 -0.10
C LEU A 188 7.56 -19.60 1.11
N PHE A 189 7.66 -18.78 2.16
CA PHE A 189 8.40 -19.09 3.38
C PHE A 189 7.50 -19.59 4.50
N THR A 190 6.30 -19.01 4.63
CA THR A 190 5.37 -19.32 5.73
C THR A 190 4.41 -20.45 5.42
N ASP A 191 4.17 -20.75 4.14
CA ASP A 191 3.15 -21.67 3.65
C ASP A 191 1.77 -21.43 4.27
N GLU A 192 1.46 -20.16 4.52
CA GLU A 192 0.11 -19.73 4.84
C GLU A 192 -0.82 -20.10 3.67
N SER A 193 -1.97 -20.70 3.97
CA SER A 193 -2.95 -21.04 2.93
C SER A 193 -3.34 -19.80 2.16
N THR A 194 -3.18 -19.85 0.85
CA THR A 194 -3.61 -18.77 -0.04
C THR A 194 -5.12 -18.69 -0.20
N GLY A 195 -5.89 -19.59 0.41
CA GLY A 195 -7.36 -19.64 0.35
C GLY A 195 -7.89 -20.45 -0.83
N ARG A 196 -9.18 -20.82 -0.76
CA ARG A 196 -9.81 -21.80 -1.66
C ARG A 196 -10.12 -21.28 -3.07
N ILE A 197 -10.56 -20.03 -3.18
CA ILE A 197 -11.04 -19.47 -4.45
C ILE A 197 -9.83 -19.15 -5.35
N PRO A 198 -9.75 -19.67 -6.60
CA PRO A 198 -8.53 -19.54 -7.39
C PRO A 198 -8.10 -18.12 -7.74
N VAL A 199 -9.04 -17.22 -7.99
CA VAL A 199 -8.76 -15.83 -8.43
C VAL A 199 -8.81 -14.85 -7.26
N PHE A 200 -9.84 -14.93 -6.42
CA PHE A 200 -9.97 -14.11 -5.21
C PHE A 200 -9.34 -14.82 -4.01
N ASN A 201 -8.01 -14.87 -4.03
CA ASN A 201 -7.19 -15.54 -3.04
C ASN A 201 -6.36 -14.53 -2.22
N LEU A 202 -5.59 -15.03 -1.27
CA LEU A 202 -4.69 -14.23 -0.44
C LEU A 202 -3.67 -13.44 -1.28
N LEU A 203 -3.17 -13.99 -2.39
CA LEU A 203 -2.22 -13.30 -3.27
C LEU A 203 -2.87 -12.11 -3.98
N PHE A 204 -4.15 -12.22 -4.33
CA PHE A 204 -4.93 -11.11 -4.87
C PHE A 204 -5.01 -9.96 -3.85
N LEU A 205 -5.32 -10.29 -2.58
CA LEU A 205 -5.41 -9.32 -1.50
C LEU A 205 -4.04 -8.72 -1.12
N ALA A 206 -2.99 -9.54 -1.04
CA ALA A 206 -1.68 -9.15 -0.54
C ALA A 206 -0.77 -8.52 -1.61
N TYR A 207 -0.90 -8.91 -2.88
CA TYR A 207 0.00 -8.42 -3.92
C TYR A 207 -0.73 -7.59 -4.97
N LEU A 208 -1.85 -8.07 -5.51
CA LEU A 208 -2.51 -7.34 -6.60
C LEU A 208 -3.21 -6.05 -6.13
N LEU A 209 -3.99 -6.10 -5.05
CA LEU A 209 -4.67 -4.91 -4.54
C LEU A 209 -3.67 -3.82 -4.10
N PRO A 210 -2.61 -4.13 -3.33
CA PRO A 210 -1.56 -3.15 -3.04
C PRO A 210 -0.83 -2.65 -4.28
N ALA A 211 -0.63 -3.48 -5.31
CA ALA A 211 -0.05 -3.03 -6.57
C ALA A 211 -0.94 -1.98 -7.25
N VAL A 212 -2.25 -2.24 -7.33
CA VAL A 212 -3.22 -1.30 -7.92
C VAL A 212 -3.31 -0.02 -7.08
N ALA A 213 -3.35 -0.12 -5.75
CA ALA A 213 -3.41 1.03 -4.86
C ALA A 213 -2.13 1.90 -4.97
N ALA A 214 -0.95 1.28 -4.93
CA ALA A 214 0.32 1.99 -5.06
C ALA A 214 0.50 2.59 -6.46
N GLY A 215 0.13 1.87 -7.52
CA GLY A 215 0.18 2.35 -8.90
C GLY A 215 -0.81 3.49 -9.15
N GLY A 216 -2.04 3.35 -8.65
CA GLY A 216 -3.06 4.41 -8.69
C GLY A 216 -2.59 5.67 -7.93
N LEU A 217 -1.99 5.49 -6.75
CA LEU A 217 -1.40 6.60 -6.01
C LEU A 217 -0.22 7.23 -6.77
N ALA A 218 0.68 6.43 -7.36
CA ALA A 218 1.80 6.92 -8.16
C ALA A 218 1.33 7.79 -9.34
N LEU A 219 0.29 7.35 -10.04
CA LEU A 219 -0.33 8.12 -11.13
C LEU A 219 -1.00 9.40 -10.59
N TYR A 220 -1.74 9.29 -9.48
CA TYR A 220 -2.43 10.41 -8.88
C TYR A 220 -1.49 11.52 -8.42
N ILE A 221 -0.27 11.19 -7.99
CA ILE A 221 0.72 12.16 -7.46
C ILE A 221 1.81 12.59 -8.43
N ARG A 222 1.85 12.01 -9.64
CA ARG A 222 2.96 12.14 -10.60
C ARG A 222 3.44 13.58 -10.83
N ASP A 223 2.49 14.51 -10.94
CA ASP A 223 2.76 15.93 -11.22
C ASP A 223 2.58 16.83 -9.99
N LYS A 224 2.36 16.24 -8.81
CA LYS A 224 2.01 16.93 -7.55
C LYS A 224 3.07 16.78 -6.47
N ARG A 225 3.93 15.78 -6.62
CA ARG A 225 4.95 15.38 -5.64
C ARG A 225 6.31 15.21 -6.31
N PRO A 226 7.41 15.16 -5.54
CA PRO A 226 8.73 14.90 -6.09
C PRO A 226 8.75 13.64 -6.95
N LYS A 227 9.44 13.70 -8.09
CA LYS A 227 9.49 12.60 -9.08
C LYS A 227 9.96 11.28 -8.47
N TRP A 228 10.90 11.33 -7.52
CA TRP A 228 11.41 10.13 -6.83
C TRP A 228 10.31 9.40 -6.05
N TYR A 229 9.36 10.12 -5.45
CA TYR A 229 8.31 9.52 -4.62
C TYR A 229 7.27 8.82 -5.49
N ALA A 230 6.84 9.47 -6.58
CA ALA A 230 5.98 8.84 -7.58
C ALA A 230 6.66 7.62 -8.23
N ALA A 231 7.95 7.72 -8.54
CA ALA A 231 8.73 6.61 -9.10
C ALA A 231 8.85 5.44 -8.11
N MET A 232 9.09 5.70 -6.83
CA MET A 232 9.15 4.68 -5.78
C MET A 232 7.83 3.89 -5.70
N LEU A 233 6.69 4.59 -5.68
CA LEU A 233 5.37 3.95 -5.67
C LEU A 233 5.08 3.18 -6.97
N ALA A 234 5.49 3.70 -8.12
CA ALA A 234 5.35 2.99 -9.40
C ALA A 234 6.20 1.72 -9.44
N VAL A 235 7.43 1.76 -8.90
CA VAL A 235 8.33 0.61 -8.83
C VAL A 235 7.76 -0.45 -7.88
N VAL A 236 7.35 -0.08 -6.66
CA VAL A 236 6.78 -1.07 -5.73
C VAL A 236 5.50 -1.69 -6.30
N ALA A 237 4.67 -0.89 -7.01
CA ALA A 237 3.48 -1.39 -7.68
C ALA A 237 3.83 -2.41 -8.77
N ALA A 238 4.84 -2.14 -9.58
CA ALA A 238 5.31 -3.07 -10.61
C ALA A 238 5.89 -4.35 -10.00
N VAL A 239 6.68 -4.25 -8.94
CA VAL A 239 7.24 -5.42 -8.23
C VAL A 239 6.13 -6.26 -7.59
N LEU A 240 5.14 -5.64 -6.94
CA LEU A 240 3.98 -6.32 -6.38
C LEU A 240 3.14 -7.03 -7.48
N ALA A 241 2.89 -6.37 -8.61
CA ALA A 241 2.16 -6.97 -9.73
C ALA A 241 2.93 -8.16 -10.35
N PHE A 242 4.24 -8.03 -10.49
CA PHE A 242 5.10 -9.11 -10.97
C PHE A 242 5.15 -10.29 -9.99
N ALA A 243 5.23 -10.01 -8.69
CA ALA A 243 5.17 -11.01 -7.63
C ALA A 243 3.82 -11.72 -7.61
N TYR A 244 2.71 -10.98 -7.71
CA TYR A 244 1.38 -11.56 -7.86
C TYR A 244 1.32 -12.54 -9.04
N ALA A 245 1.77 -12.13 -10.22
CA ALA A 245 1.74 -12.97 -11.41
C ALA A 245 2.58 -14.24 -11.22
N THR A 246 3.79 -14.10 -10.66
CA THR A 246 4.70 -15.22 -10.42
C THR A 246 4.13 -16.17 -9.36
N LEU A 247 3.70 -15.68 -8.20
CA LEU A 247 3.12 -16.51 -7.14
C LEU A 247 1.80 -17.18 -7.59
N SER A 248 1.03 -16.53 -8.46
CA SER A 248 -0.20 -17.11 -9.03
C SER A 248 0.10 -18.33 -9.91
N VAL A 249 1.20 -18.32 -10.66
CA VAL A 249 1.67 -19.52 -11.40
C VAL A 249 1.99 -20.63 -10.42
N ARG A 250 2.75 -20.35 -9.35
CA ARG A 250 3.05 -21.36 -8.32
C ARG A 250 1.78 -21.98 -7.75
N ARG A 251 0.82 -21.13 -7.38
CA ARG A 251 -0.47 -21.53 -6.84
C ARG A 251 -1.27 -22.39 -7.81
N LEU A 252 -1.19 -22.11 -9.11
CA LEU A 252 -1.85 -22.93 -10.14
C LEU A 252 -1.36 -24.38 -10.15
N PHE A 253 -0.06 -24.59 -9.90
CA PHE A 253 0.56 -25.93 -9.89
C PHE A 253 0.52 -26.63 -8.52
N LYS A 254 0.62 -25.87 -7.42
CA LYS A 254 0.74 -26.43 -6.06
C LYS A 254 -0.55 -26.40 -5.24
N GLY A 255 -1.57 -25.64 -5.68
CA GLY A 255 -2.81 -25.46 -4.95
C GLY A 255 -2.72 -24.34 -3.91
N GLU A 256 -3.38 -24.51 -2.76
CA GLU A 256 -3.51 -23.45 -1.75
C GLU A 256 -2.19 -23.16 -1.00
N PHE A 257 -1.34 -24.16 -0.87
CA PHE A 257 -0.07 -24.13 -0.14
C PHE A 257 1.08 -24.07 -1.14
N ILE A 258 1.92 -23.05 -1.03
CA ILE A 258 2.95 -22.71 -2.03
C ILE A 258 4.36 -22.64 -1.44
N GLY A 259 4.60 -23.27 -0.30
CA GLY A 259 5.90 -23.29 0.38
C GLY A 259 7.04 -23.76 -0.52
N LEU A 260 8.25 -23.21 -0.31
CA LEU A 260 9.43 -23.53 -1.14
C LEU A 260 9.79 -25.01 -1.15
N TRP A 261 9.50 -25.74 -0.07
CA TRP A 261 9.79 -27.16 0.07
C TRP A 261 8.98 -28.07 -0.86
N SER A 262 7.92 -27.57 -1.50
CA SER A 262 7.09 -28.38 -2.40
C SER A 262 7.78 -28.76 -3.72
N GLY A 263 9.05 -28.37 -3.91
CA GLY A 263 9.81 -28.55 -5.15
C GLY A 263 9.26 -27.74 -6.33
N LEU A 264 9.98 -27.75 -7.45
CA LEU A 264 9.58 -27.13 -8.72
C LEU A 264 9.33 -28.21 -9.76
N GLY A 265 8.14 -28.20 -10.38
CA GLY A 265 7.85 -29.08 -11.51
C GLY A 265 8.44 -28.51 -12.81
N GLN A 266 8.73 -29.37 -13.79
CA GLN A 266 9.28 -28.95 -15.08
C GLN A 266 8.32 -28.00 -15.84
N LEU A 267 7.04 -28.38 -15.93
CA LEU A 267 6.00 -27.53 -16.52
C LEU A 267 5.81 -26.19 -15.77
N GLU A 268 5.99 -26.20 -14.45
CA GLU A 268 5.92 -24.98 -13.63
C GLU A 268 7.07 -24.03 -13.99
N THR A 269 8.30 -24.54 -14.11
CA THR A 269 9.50 -23.78 -14.49
C THR A 269 9.36 -23.11 -15.85
N TYR A 270 8.87 -23.85 -16.85
CA TYR A 270 8.61 -23.33 -18.19
C TYR A 270 7.50 -22.28 -18.19
N THR A 271 6.47 -22.46 -17.37
CA THR A 271 5.38 -21.48 -17.25
C THR A 271 5.86 -20.16 -16.67
N TYR A 272 6.80 -20.17 -15.70
CA TYR A 272 7.41 -18.93 -15.22
C TYR A 272 8.16 -18.18 -16.33
N SER A 273 8.94 -18.90 -17.14
CA SER A 273 9.69 -18.32 -18.24
C SER A 273 8.76 -17.70 -19.29
N ALA A 274 7.71 -18.43 -19.67
CA ALA A 274 6.67 -17.94 -20.58
C ALA A 274 5.95 -16.70 -20.00
N LEU A 275 5.56 -16.73 -18.73
CA LEU A 275 4.92 -15.61 -18.05
C LEU A 275 5.81 -14.36 -18.08
N TRP A 276 7.08 -14.48 -17.71
CA TRP A 276 7.99 -13.32 -17.66
C TRP A 276 8.22 -12.72 -19.04
N LEU A 277 8.29 -13.55 -20.08
CA LEU A 277 8.37 -13.10 -21.46
C LEU A 277 7.10 -12.36 -21.90
N VAL A 278 5.91 -12.88 -21.57
CA VAL A 278 4.62 -12.22 -21.83
C VAL A 278 4.55 -10.87 -21.12
N ILE A 279 4.92 -10.80 -19.83
CA ILE A 279 4.98 -9.53 -19.09
C ILE A 279 5.97 -8.57 -19.75
N GLY A 280 7.16 -9.06 -20.13
CA GLY A 280 8.18 -8.28 -20.83
C GLY A 280 7.65 -7.67 -22.15
N VAL A 281 7.00 -8.47 -22.98
CA VAL A 281 6.38 -8.02 -24.24
C VAL A 281 5.24 -7.03 -23.99
N ALA A 282 4.41 -7.27 -22.97
CA ALA A 282 3.33 -6.35 -22.60
C ALA A 282 3.89 -4.98 -22.16
N LEU A 283 4.94 -4.99 -21.32
CA LEU A 283 5.65 -3.77 -20.90
C LEU A 283 6.30 -3.06 -22.09
N LEU A 284 6.92 -3.80 -23.02
CA LEU A 284 7.53 -3.20 -24.22
C LEU A 284 6.46 -2.53 -25.08
N THR A 285 5.35 -3.22 -25.31
CA THR A 285 4.22 -2.73 -26.10
C THR A 285 3.62 -1.47 -25.47
N ALA A 286 3.41 -1.49 -24.16
CA ALA A 286 2.98 -0.30 -23.40
C ALA A 286 4.03 0.82 -23.47
N GLY A 287 5.32 0.50 -23.40
CA GLY A 287 6.42 1.47 -23.47
C GLY A 287 6.51 2.18 -24.81
N VAL A 288 6.25 1.46 -25.90
CA VAL A 288 6.16 2.03 -27.25
C VAL A 288 4.93 2.91 -27.38
N ARG A 289 3.74 2.42 -26.98
CA ARG A 289 2.47 3.18 -27.08
C ARG A 289 2.48 4.45 -26.24
N LEU A 290 3.02 4.38 -25.02
CA LEU A 290 3.11 5.51 -24.07
C LEU A 290 4.37 6.36 -24.28
N LYS A 291 5.20 6.06 -25.28
CA LYS A 291 6.50 6.72 -25.55
C LYS A 291 7.41 6.79 -24.32
N SER A 292 7.31 5.82 -23.41
CA SER A 292 8.07 5.78 -22.15
C SER A 292 9.40 5.06 -22.34
N GLN A 293 10.52 5.76 -22.17
CA GLN A 293 11.83 5.13 -22.20
C GLN A 293 12.05 4.19 -21.00
N VAL A 294 11.57 4.56 -19.82
CA VAL A 294 11.69 3.75 -18.60
C VAL A 294 11.02 2.39 -18.80
N LEU A 295 9.82 2.36 -19.37
CA LEU A 295 9.07 1.13 -19.57
C LEU A 295 9.72 0.22 -20.62
N ARG A 296 10.33 0.82 -21.66
CA ARG A 296 11.12 0.10 -22.67
C ARG A 296 12.40 -0.52 -22.08
N ILE A 297 13.11 0.21 -21.23
CA ILE A 297 14.31 -0.32 -20.54
C ILE A 297 13.91 -1.44 -19.58
N ALA A 298 12.87 -1.23 -18.78
CA ALA A 298 12.35 -2.25 -17.86
C ALA A 298 11.91 -3.52 -18.61
N SER A 299 11.22 -3.38 -19.75
CA SER A 299 10.86 -4.52 -20.59
C SER A 299 12.08 -5.24 -21.16
N ALA A 300 13.08 -4.50 -21.65
CA ALA A 300 14.30 -5.09 -22.20
C ALA A 300 15.07 -5.87 -21.13
N ALA A 301 15.18 -5.32 -19.92
CA ALA A 301 15.78 -5.99 -18.78
C ALA A 301 15.00 -7.27 -18.42
N LEU A 302 13.68 -7.21 -18.30
CA LEU A 302 12.86 -8.37 -17.95
C LEU A 302 12.92 -9.47 -19.01
N ILE A 303 12.83 -9.10 -20.31
CA ILE A 303 12.99 -10.05 -21.42
C ILE A 303 14.38 -10.67 -21.38
N SER A 304 15.43 -9.88 -21.15
CA SER A 304 16.80 -10.39 -21.06
C SER A 304 16.96 -11.40 -19.91
N VAL A 305 16.37 -11.11 -18.74
CA VAL A 305 16.36 -12.01 -17.59
C VAL A 305 15.58 -13.30 -17.90
N ALA A 306 14.41 -13.20 -18.52
CA ALA A 306 13.60 -14.35 -18.91
C ALA A 306 14.35 -15.24 -19.91
N VAL A 307 14.95 -14.64 -20.94
CA VAL A 307 15.74 -15.34 -21.95
C VAL A 307 16.97 -15.99 -21.33
N LEU A 308 17.73 -15.26 -20.50
CA LEU A 308 18.87 -15.80 -19.77
C LEU A 308 18.46 -16.98 -18.89
N LYS A 309 17.33 -16.88 -18.19
CA LYS A 309 16.80 -17.96 -17.35
C LYS A 309 16.49 -19.20 -18.20
N VAL A 310 15.79 -19.05 -19.33
CA VAL A 310 15.52 -20.17 -20.26
C VAL A 310 16.84 -20.82 -20.70
N PHE A 311 17.85 -20.03 -21.02
CA PHE A 311 19.15 -20.54 -21.43
C PHE A 311 19.98 -21.18 -20.31
N VAL A 312 19.80 -20.78 -19.05
CA VAL A 312 20.56 -21.37 -17.92
C VAL A 312 19.86 -22.61 -17.38
N PHE A 313 18.54 -22.55 -17.20
CA PHE A 313 17.76 -23.58 -16.51
C PHE A 313 17.08 -24.55 -17.47
N ASP A 314 16.45 -24.05 -18.54
CA ASP A 314 15.70 -24.92 -19.46
C ASP A 314 16.65 -25.63 -20.45
N MET A 315 17.83 -25.05 -20.70
CA MET A 315 18.89 -25.65 -21.53
C MET A 315 19.87 -26.54 -20.76
N SER A 316 19.95 -26.47 -19.43
CA SER A 316 20.74 -27.44 -18.66
C SER A 316 20.19 -28.87 -18.74
N GLU A 317 18.88 -29.01 -19.03
CA GLU A 317 18.21 -30.28 -19.29
C GLU A 317 18.37 -30.80 -20.73
N LEU A 318 18.93 -29.99 -21.64
CA LEU A 318 19.10 -30.35 -23.06
C LEU A 318 20.52 -30.91 -23.31
N GLU A 319 20.61 -32.18 -23.71
CA GLU A 319 21.87 -32.85 -24.07
C GLU A 319 22.35 -32.50 -25.50
N GLY A 320 23.67 -32.49 -25.72
CA GLY A 320 24.29 -32.43 -27.05
C GLY A 320 24.22 -31.06 -27.76
N VAL A 321 23.59 -31.03 -28.94
CA VAL A 321 23.65 -29.93 -29.92
C VAL A 321 22.94 -28.66 -29.45
N LEU A 322 21.88 -28.80 -28.65
CA LEU A 322 21.08 -27.67 -28.16
C LEU A 322 21.86 -26.80 -27.15
N ARG A 323 22.79 -27.39 -26.39
CA ARG A 323 23.71 -26.65 -25.51
C ARG A 323 24.68 -25.77 -26.31
N ALA A 324 25.20 -26.26 -27.43
CA ALA A 324 26.10 -25.50 -28.30
C ALA A 324 25.38 -24.33 -29.02
N LEU A 325 24.19 -24.57 -29.56
CA LEU A 325 23.36 -23.53 -30.18
C LEU A 325 22.95 -22.45 -29.17
N SER A 326 22.77 -22.81 -27.90
CA SER A 326 22.47 -21.86 -26.83
C SER A 326 23.62 -20.97 -26.42
N PHE A 327 24.86 -21.48 -26.43
CA PHE A 327 26.04 -20.61 -26.25
C PHE A 327 26.17 -19.61 -27.41
N ILE A 328 25.87 -20.03 -28.63
CA ILE A 328 25.84 -19.15 -29.80
C ILE A 328 24.71 -18.12 -29.68
N GLY A 329 23.52 -18.55 -29.24
CA GLY A 329 22.38 -17.67 -28.96
C GLY A 329 22.68 -16.64 -27.86
N LEU A 330 23.31 -17.05 -26.77
CA LEU A 330 23.78 -16.16 -25.70
C LEU A 330 24.79 -15.15 -26.23
N GLY A 331 25.76 -15.60 -27.03
CA GLY A 331 26.72 -14.72 -27.71
C GLY A 331 26.03 -13.67 -28.57
N ALA A 332 25.03 -14.06 -29.35
CA ALA A 332 24.24 -13.14 -30.18
C ALA A 332 23.41 -12.15 -29.35
N VAL A 333 22.81 -12.58 -28.23
CA VAL A 333 22.06 -11.71 -27.31
C VAL A 333 22.98 -10.70 -26.63
N LEU A 334 24.16 -11.11 -26.16
CA LEU A 334 25.15 -10.21 -25.56
C LEU A 334 25.65 -9.17 -26.57
N ILE A 335 25.90 -9.60 -27.82
CA ILE A 335 26.24 -8.69 -28.92
C ILE A 335 25.07 -7.72 -29.19
N GLY A 336 23.83 -8.22 -29.21
CA GLY A 336 22.63 -7.40 -29.41
C GLY A 336 22.41 -6.35 -28.32
N ILE A 337 22.61 -6.72 -27.05
CA ILE A 337 22.55 -5.79 -25.92
C ILE A 337 23.67 -4.75 -26.01
N GLY A 338 24.90 -5.16 -26.34
CA GLY A 338 26.04 -4.27 -26.56
C GLY A 338 25.77 -3.24 -27.67
N LEU A 339 25.21 -3.69 -28.80
CA LEU A 339 24.83 -2.83 -29.92
C LEU A 339 23.67 -1.88 -29.58
N PHE A 340 22.70 -2.34 -28.80
CA PHE A 340 21.59 -1.51 -28.33
C PHE A 340 22.08 -0.39 -27.39
N TYR A 341 23.00 -0.73 -26.48
CA TYR A 341 23.64 0.25 -25.59
C TYR A 341 24.50 1.25 -26.37
N GLN A 342 25.30 0.78 -27.32
CA GLN A 342 26.06 1.66 -28.20
C GLN A 342 25.15 2.65 -28.93
N ARG A 343 24.04 2.18 -29.52
CA ARG A 343 23.09 3.05 -30.23
C ARG A 343 22.41 4.09 -29.33
N LEU A 344 22.16 3.78 -28.06
CA LEU A 344 21.63 4.76 -27.10
C LEU A 344 22.67 5.83 -26.76
N LEU A 345 23.94 5.44 -26.59
CA LEU A 345 25.03 6.38 -26.33
C LEU A 345 25.40 7.22 -27.56
N THR A 346 25.37 6.65 -28.76
CA THR A 346 25.65 7.42 -30.00
C THR A 346 24.56 8.43 -30.31
N ARG A 347 23.30 8.15 -29.94
CA ARG A 347 22.21 9.13 -30.06
C ARG A 347 22.34 10.26 -29.04
N ALA A 348 22.69 9.93 -27.79
CA ALA A 348 22.94 10.95 -26.77
C ALA A 348 24.11 11.90 -27.12
N ALA A 349 25.14 11.39 -27.79
CA ALA A 349 26.29 12.19 -28.26
C ALA A 349 26.02 13.00 -29.55
N LYS A 350 24.91 12.71 -30.27
CA LYS A 350 24.50 13.45 -31.47
C LYS A 350 23.54 14.60 -31.16
N ASP A 351 22.93 14.57 -29.98
CA ASP A 351 21.96 15.56 -29.48
C ASP A 351 22.61 16.60 -28.52
N SER A 352 23.94 16.56 -28.37
CA SER A 352 24.79 17.49 -27.59
C SER A 352 25.74 18.24 -28.51
#